data_AF-A0A7V7WGD2-F1
#
_entry.id   AF-A0A7V7WGD2-F1
#
_cell.length_a   1.000
_cell.length_b   1.000
_cell.length_c   1.000
_cell.angle_alpha   90.00
_cell.angle_beta   90.00
_cell.angle_gamma   90.00
#
_symmetry.space_group_name_H-M   'P 1'
#
loop_
_entity.id
_entity.type
_entity.pdbx_description
1 polymer ?
#
loop_
_entity_poly.entity_id
_entity_poly.type
_entity_poly.pdbx_seq_one_letter_code
_entity_poly.pdbx_strand_id
1 'polypeptide(L)'
;MGWTILGLIWALAVLGIALKGFFPHVPRWLMTSLFIGMGWMGLLIMKPLYQAIHWQGFSFLLLGGVFYTVGGLIYLVEKPNLLPGKFGFHEVWHCFVVAGAASHFYLIYSYL
;
A
#
# COMPACT_ATOMS: atom_id res chain seq x y z
N MET A 1 0.28 -22.01 2.29
CA MET A 1 -0.42 -20.71 2.19
C MET A 1 0.46 -19.59 1.63
N GLY A 2 1.76 -19.51 1.97
CA GLY A 2 2.65 -18.46 1.42
C GLY A 2 2.67 -18.40 -0.11
N TRP A 3 2.86 -19.54 -0.79
CA TRP A 3 2.84 -19.62 -2.25
C TRP A 3 1.51 -19.18 -2.89
N THR A 4 0.39 -19.44 -2.23
CA THR A 4 -0.94 -19.01 -2.71
C THR A 4 -1.06 -17.49 -2.69
N ILE A 5 -0.65 -16.84 -1.60
CA ILE A 5 -0.69 -15.37 -1.49
C ILE A 5 0.31 -14.73 -2.42
N LEU A 6 1.50 -15.31 -2.56
CA LEU A 6 2.48 -14.88 -3.55
C LEU A 6 1.87 -14.92 -4.96
N GLY A 7 1.30 -16.05 -5.36
CA GLY A 7 0.65 -16.19 -6.66
C GLY A 7 -0.48 -15.17 -6.88
N LEU A 8 -1.31 -14.92 -5.86
CA LEU A 8 -2.37 -13.91 -5.93
C LEU A 8 -1.82 -12.48 -6.08
N ILE A 9 -0.81 -12.10 -5.30
CA ILE A 9 -0.18 -10.77 -5.40
C ILE A 9 0.46 -10.59 -6.79
N TRP A 10 1.18 -11.59 -7.29
CA TRP A 10 1.78 -11.53 -8.62
C TRP A 10 0.73 -11.46 -9.74
N ALA A 11 -0.35 -12.23 -9.64
CA ALA A 11 -1.45 -12.16 -10.61
C ALA A 11 -2.11 -10.77 -10.63
N LEU A 12 -2.38 -10.18 -9.47
CA LEU A 12 -2.93 -8.84 -9.36
C LEU A 12 -1.95 -7.76 -9.86
N ALA A 13 -0.65 -7.94 -9.61
CA ALA A 13 0.38 -7.04 -10.11
C ALA A 13 0.46 -7.07 -11.64
N VAL A 14 0.50 -8.25 -12.26
CA VAL A 14 0.48 -8.42 -13.72
C VAL A 14 -0.80 -7.83 -14.31
N LEU A 15 -1.96 -8.07 -13.66
CA LEU A 15 -3.23 -7.47 -14.07
C LEU A 15 -3.16 -5.94 -14.02
N GLY A 16 -2.64 -5.35 -12.94
CA GLY A 16 -2.49 -3.90 -12.80
C GLY A 16 -1.57 -3.29 -13.87
N ILE A 17 -0.45 -3.95 -14.16
CA ILE A 17 0.49 -3.56 -15.22
C ILE A 17 -0.20 -3.62 -16.58
N ALA A 18 -0.88 -4.74 -16.89
CA ALA A 18 -1.61 -4.92 -18.14
C ALA A 18 -2.72 -3.88 -18.29
N LEU A 19 -3.54 -3.66 -17.26
CA LEU A 19 -4.59 -2.65 -17.27
C LEU A 19 -4.02 -1.26 -17.56
N LYS A 20 -2.93 -0.86 -16.89
CA LYS A 20 -2.36 0.48 -17.08
C LYS A 20 -1.66 0.63 -18.44
N GLY A 21 -1.03 -0.44 -18.92
CA GLY A 21 -0.31 -0.47 -20.20
C GLY A 21 -1.23 -0.48 -21.41
N PHE A 22 -2.29 -1.30 -21.40
CA PHE A 22 -3.24 -1.40 -22.51
C PHE A 22 -4.33 -0.32 -22.48
N PHE A 23 -4.64 0.23 -21.31
CA PHE A 23 -5.68 1.25 -21.15
C PHE A 23 -5.10 2.51 -20.48
N PRO A 24 -4.54 3.47 -21.25
CA PRO A 24 -3.91 4.67 -20.69
C PRO A 24 -4.85 5.50 -19.81
N HIS A 25 -6.14 5.51 -20.17
CA HIS A 25 -7.21 6.26 -19.51
C HIS A 25 -7.91 5.51 -18.37
N VAL A 26 -7.33 4.44 -17.81
CA VAL A 26 -7.93 3.77 -16.64
C VAL A 26 -8.19 4.81 -15.54
N PRO A 27 -9.41 4.86 -14.97
CA PRO A 27 -9.73 5.75 -13.87
C PRO A 27 -8.80 5.55 -12.68
N ARG A 28 -8.37 6.67 -12.09
CA ARG A 28 -7.44 6.68 -10.95
C ARG A 28 -7.95 5.85 -9.77
N TRP A 29 -9.25 5.94 -9.47
CA TRP A 29 -9.88 5.18 -8.39
C TRP A 29 -9.70 3.68 -8.53
N LEU A 30 -9.82 3.14 -9.75
CA LEU A 30 -9.68 1.71 -9.98
C LEU A 30 -8.26 1.23 -9.65
N MET A 31 -7.27 1.98 -10.12
CA MET A 31 -5.85 1.66 -9.86
C MET A 31 -5.51 1.80 -8.39
N THR A 32 -5.91 2.90 -7.75
CA THR A 32 -5.65 3.12 -6.32
C THR A 32 -6.32 2.03 -5.47
N SER A 33 -7.57 1.66 -5.76
CA SER A 33 -8.26 0.58 -5.06
C SER A 33 -7.58 -0.77 -5.25
N LEU A 34 -7.08 -1.08 -6.46
CA LEU A 34 -6.31 -2.30 -6.73
C LEU A 34 -5.03 -2.35 -5.86
N PHE A 35 -4.25 -1.27 -5.83
CA PHE A 35 -3.02 -1.19 -5.05
C PHE A 35 -3.27 -1.28 -3.53
N ILE A 36 -4.27 -0.57 -3.01
CA ILE A 36 -4.66 -0.66 -1.60
C ILE A 36 -5.15 -2.07 -1.26
N GLY A 37 -5.97 -2.66 -2.13
CA GLY A 37 -6.48 -4.02 -1.97
C GLY A 37 -5.35 -5.05 -1.86
N MET A 38 -4.33 -4.95 -2.72
CA MET A 38 -3.13 -5.80 -2.64
C MET A 38 -2.40 -5.63 -1.30
N GLY A 39 -2.24 -4.40 -0.81
CA GLY A 39 -1.60 -4.14 0.49
C GLY A 39 -2.33 -4.79 1.67
N TRP A 40 -3.67 -4.78 1.66
CA TRP A 40 -4.48 -5.37 2.74
C TRP A 40 -4.65 -6.89 2.65
N MET A 41 -4.14 -7.55 1.60
CA MET A 41 -4.13 -9.03 1.54
C MET A 41 -3.37 -9.67 2.69
N GLY A 42 -2.49 -8.93 3.38
CA GLY A 42 -1.86 -9.39 4.62
C GLY A 42 -2.86 -9.80 5.70
N LEU A 43 -4.09 -9.28 5.69
CA LEU A 43 -5.15 -9.71 6.62
C LEU A 43 -5.52 -11.19 6.47
N LEU A 44 -5.38 -11.76 5.26
CA LEU A 44 -5.66 -13.17 5.00
C LEU A 44 -4.70 -14.11 5.75
N ILE A 45 -3.52 -13.60 6.12
CA ILE A 45 -2.50 -14.30 6.90
C ILE A 45 -2.20 -13.62 8.24
N MET A 46 -3.14 -12.83 8.76
CA MET A 46 -2.96 -12.11 10.01
C MET A 46 -2.58 -13.03 11.17
N LYS A 47 -3.26 -14.18 11.31
CA LYS A 47 -3.01 -15.13 12.41
C LYS A 47 -1.56 -15.67 12.41
N PRO A 48 -1.07 -16.28 11.32
CA PRO A 48 0.32 -16.76 11.29
C PRO A 48 1.35 -15.62 11.34
N LEU A 49 1.04 -14.44 10.78
CA LEU A 49 1.90 -13.25 10.94
C LEU A 49 2.03 -12.87 12.41
N TYR A 50 0.92 -12.65 13.11
CA TYR A 50 0.91 -12.22 14.51
C TYR A 50 1.66 -13.19 15.42
N GLN A 51 1.57 -14.50 15.16
CA GLN A 51 2.31 -15.52 15.90
C GLN A 51 3.82 -15.48 15.65
N ALA A 52 4.26 -15.00 14.48
CA ALA A 52 5.68 -14.93 14.11
C ALA A 52 6.36 -13.65 14.60
N ILE A 53 5.72 -12.49 14.43
CA ILE A 53 6.34 -11.17 14.67
C ILE A 53 5.85 -10.47 15.95
N HIS A 54 4.97 -11.13 16.72
CA HIS A 54 4.30 -10.58 17.90
C HIS A 54 3.56 -9.25 17.61
N TRP A 55 2.96 -8.66 18.65
CA TRP A 55 2.22 -7.40 18.53
C TRP A 55 3.09 -6.25 18.04
N GLN A 56 4.35 -6.15 18.48
CA GLN A 56 5.20 -5.03 18.10
C GLN A 56 5.46 -5.03 16.59
N GLY A 57 5.86 -6.15 15.98
CA GLY A 57 6.01 -6.22 14.52
C GLY A 57 4.68 -6.00 13.80
N PHE A 58 3.61 -6.65 14.26
CA PHE A 58 2.30 -6.51 13.63
C PHE A 58 1.80 -5.05 13.61
N SER A 59 2.11 -4.26 14.64
CA SER A 59 1.76 -2.84 14.70
C SER A 59 2.41 -2.02 13.57
N PHE A 60 3.66 -2.31 13.19
CA PHE A 60 4.33 -1.66 12.05
C PHE A 60 3.71 -2.07 10.71
N LEU A 61 3.27 -3.32 10.58
CA LEU A 61 2.54 -3.77 9.39
C LEU A 61 1.22 -3.01 9.25
N LEU A 62 0.47 -2.88 10.35
CA LEU A 62 -0.80 -2.16 10.38
C LEU A 62 -0.60 -0.66 10.10
N LEU A 63 0.40 -0.03 10.71
CA LEU A 63 0.78 1.36 10.45
C LEU A 63 1.12 1.58 8.98
N GLY A 64 1.90 0.69 8.37
CA GLY A 64 2.19 0.72 6.94
C GLY A 64 0.92 0.69 6.09
N GLY A 65 -0.01 -0.23 6.40
CA GLY A 65 -1.32 -0.33 5.73
C GLY A 65 -2.16 0.94 5.87
N VAL A 66 -2.18 1.55 7.05
CA VAL A 66 -2.87 2.83 7.30
C VAL A 66 -2.24 3.96 6.48
N PHE A 67 -0.91 4.09 6.46
CA PHE A 67 -0.23 5.11 5.67
C PHE A 67 -0.55 4.99 4.18
N TYR A 68 -0.48 3.79 3.61
CA TYR A 68 -0.86 3.56 2.21
C TYR A 68 -2.32 3.88 1.93
N THR A 69 -3.23 3.56 2.86
CA THR A 69 -4.65 3.83 2.70
C THR A 69 -4.94 5.33 2.73
N VAL A 70 -4.41 6.04 3.73
CA VAL A 70 -4.59 7.50 3.86
C VAL A 70 -3.95 8.23 2.68
N GLY A 71 -2.73 7.85 2.30
CA GLY A 71 -2.06 8.39 1.12
C GLY A 71 -2.88 8.16 -0.15
N GLY A 72 -3.41 6.95 -0.35
CA GLY A 72 -4.27 6.63 -1.48
C GLY A 72 -5.55 7.46 -1.52
N LEU A 73 -6.18 7.72 -0.36
CA LEU A 73 -7.34 8.61 -0.27
C LEU A 73 -6.98 10.06 -0.65
N ILE A 74 -5.86 10.57 -0.14
CA ILE A 74 -5.34 11.90 -0.51
C ILE A 74 -5.12 12.01 -2.02
N TYR A 75 -4.54 10.97 -2.63
CA TYR A 75 -4.32 10.91 -4.08
C TYR A 75 -5.62 10.86 -4.91
N LEU A 76 -6.70 10.30 -4.35
CA LEU A 76 -8.02 10.27 -4.98
C LEU A 76 -8.80 11.56 -4.82
N VAL A 77 -8.73 12.19 -3.65
CA VAL A 77 -9.44 13.44 -3.35
C VAL A 77 -8.73 14.65 -3.96
N GLU A 78 -7.46 14.52 -4.35
CA GLU A 78 -6.63 15.59 -4.92
C GLU A 78 -6.48 16.80 -3.97
N LYS A 79 -6.53 16.53 -2.66
CA LYS A 79 -6.36 17.50 -1.57
C LYS A 79 -5.68 16.82 -0.37
N PRO A 80 -4.96 17.57 0.49
CA PRO A 80 -4.83 19.02 0.53
C PRO A 80 -3.73 19.56 -0.40
N ASN A 81 -3.87 20.83 -0.79
CA ASN A 81 -2.80 21.58 -1.44
C ASN A 81 -2.20 22.56 -0.43
N LEU A 82 -1.17 22.13 0.28
CA LEU A 82 -0.58 22.89 1.39
C LEU A 82 0.14 24.15 0.91
N LEU A 83 0.84 24.05 -0.23
CA LEU A 83 1.51 25.17 -0.90
C LEU A 83 1.17 25.12 -2.40
N PRO A 84 0.18 25.90 -2.86
CA PRO A 84 -0.22 25.91 -4.27
C PRO A 84 0.98 26.14 -5.21
N GLY A 85 1.17 25.22 -6.16
CA GLY A 85 2.27 25.27 -7.15
C GLY A 85 3.63 24.73 -6.67
N LYS A 86 3.77 24.27 -5.41
CA LYS A 86 5.02 23.70 -4.87
C LYS A 86 4.84 22.40 -4.10
N PHE A 87 3.77 22.29 -3.31
CA PHE A 87 3.51 21.14 -2.45
C PHE A 87 2.01 20.91 -2.34
N GLY A 88 1.51 20.06 -3.23
CA GLY A 88 0.13 19.67 -3.36
C GLY A 88 -0.17 18.30 -2.77
N PHE A 89 -1.34 17.78 -3.13
CA PHE A 89 -1.78 16.44 -2.74
C PHE A 89 -0.82 15.34 -3.20
N HIS A 90 -0.10 15.53 -4.31
CA HIS A 90 0.80 14.54 -4.89
C HIS A 90 2.05 14.35 -4.02
N GLU A 91 2.66 15.45 -3.58
CA GLU A 91 3.81 15.42 -2.69
C GLU A 91 3.42 14.92 -1.30
N VAL A 92 2.24 15.32 -0.80
CA VAL A 92 1.69 14.75 0.44
C VAL A 92 1.53 13.23 0.31
N TRP A 93 0.96 12.74 -0.79
CA TRP A 93 0.83 11.31 -1.07
C TRP A 93 2.18 10.60 -1.04
N HIS A 94 3.22 11.17 -1.66
CA HIS A 94 4.58 10.61 -1.60
C HIS A 94 5.10 10.50 -0.17
N CYS A 95 4.87 11.50 0.69
CA CYS A 95 5.25 11.41 2.10
C CYS A 95 4.60 10.21 2.80
N PHE A 96 3.31 9.94 2.53
CA PHE A 96 2.61 8.76 3.06
C PHE A 96 3.17 7.46 2.51
N VAL A 97 3.50 7.40 1.21
CA VAL A 97 4.14 6.23 0.60
C VAL A 97 5.49 5.93 1.25
N VAL A 98 6.32 6.95 1.46
CA VAL A 98 7.62 6.81 2.14
C VAL A 98 7.45 6.36 3.59
N ALA A 99 6.51 6.93 4.34
CA ALA A 99 6.23 6.51 5.72
C ALA A 99 5.72 5.05 5.79
N GLY A 100 4.87 4.65 4.84
CA GLY A 100 4.39 3.27 4.71
C GLY A 100 5.52 2.29 4.40
N ALA A 101 6.38 2.63 3.44
CA ALA A 101 7.55 1.85 3.08
C ALA A 101 8.56 1.75 4.23
N ALA A 102 8.82 2.85 4.95
CA ALA A 102 9.69 2.87 6.12
C ALA A 102 9.16 1.97 7.25
N SER A 103 7.85 1.98 7.49
CA SER A 103 7.20 1.10 8.47
C SER A 103 7.37 -0.38 8.10
N HIS A 104 7.17 -0.71 6.81
CA HIS A 104 7.38 -2.07 6.32
C HIS A 104 8.85 -2.49 6.39
N PHE A 105 9.78 -1.61 6.01
CA PHE A 105 11.21 -1.86 6.10
C PHE A 105 11.66 -2.13 7.54
N TYR A 106 11.23 -1.29 8.49
CA TYR A 106 11.55 -1.47 9.90
C TYR A 106 10.99 -2.79 10.46
N LEU A 107 9.77 -3.15 10.07
CA LEU A 107 9.19 -4.45 10.39
C LEU A 107 10.12 -5.59 9.94
N ILE A 108 10.50 -5.61 8.66
CA ILE A 108 11.36 -6.68 8.14
C ILE A 108 12.71 -6.67 8.86
N TYR A 109 13.34 -5.50 9.02
CA TYR A 109 14.67 -5.38 9.61
C TYR A 109 14.74 -5.80 11.09
N SER A 110 13.68 -5.55 11.88
CA SER A 110 13.69 -5.76 13.33
C SER A 110 12.97 -7.02 13.81
N TYR A 111 12.11 -7.64 12.99
CA TYR A 111 11.25 -8.74 13.42
C TYR A 111 11.30 -10.00 12.54
N LEU A 112 12.09 -9.98 11.46
CA LEU A 112 12.33 -11.11 10.57
C LEU A 112 13.83 -11.26 10.30
#